data_AF-A0AAV3U975-F1
#
_entry.id   AF-A0AAV3U975-F1
#
_cell.length_a   1.000
_cell.length_b   1.000
_cell.length_c   1.000
_cell.angle_alpha   90.00
_cell.angle_beta   90.00
_cell.angle_gamma   90.00
#
_symmetry.space_group_name_H-M   'P 1'
#
loop_
_entity.id
_entity.type
_entity.pdbx_description
1 polymer ?
#
loop_
_entity_poly.entity_id
_entity_poly.type
_entity_poly.pdbx_seq_one_letter_code
_entity_poly.pdbx_strand_id
1 'polypeptide(L)'
;MALGNILDPTAVRTDNITSPGPDAGPFAGKTVGFRLDEIWRAWDWVAEIWADEFRKAGAQVKFWRSHQGRTGAEGERVAAALEEFLGSIDVAVVGLGNCGSCTGWTIRDALAAADKDLPTVAVCTEVFDELGHQLAARGGRSGLRIHILPYPLNEKTRAEVEPVAYQHLDGMLTTMGASINAPVKTLQEAAQ
;
A
#
# COMPACT_ATOMS: atom_id res chain seq x y z
N MET A 1 -11.45 -43.66 17.54
CA MET A 1 -11.66 -42.91 16.29
C MET A 1 -11.39 -41.45 16.57
N ALA A 2 -10.49 -40.80 15.82
CA ALA A 2 -10.28 -39.36 15.96
C ALA A 2 -11.37 -38.63 15.16
N LEU A 3 -12.14 -37.78 15.83
CA LEU A 3 -13.03 -36.81 15.19
C LEU A 3 -12.17 -35.60 14.80
N GLY A 4 -12.16 -35.26 13.51
CA GLY A 4 -11.52 -34.06 12.99
C GLY A 4 -12.58 -33.05 12.58
N ASN A 5 -12.33 -31.77 12.86
CA ASN A 5 -13.16 -30.69 12.34
C ASN A 5 -12.72 -30.35 10.92
N ILE A 6 -13.65 -30.38 9.96
CA ILE A 6 -13.43 -29.89 8.60
C ILE A 6 -13.94 -28.45 8.58
N LEU A 7 -13.04 -27.51 8.28
CA LEU A 7 -13.41 -26.12 8.08
C LEU A 7 -13.97 -25.95 6.66
N ASP A 8 -15.04 -25.16 6.52
CA ASP A 8 -15.57 -24.78 5.22
C ASP A 8 -14.62 -23.77 4.55
N PRO A 9 -13.98 -24.13 3.42
CA PRO A 9 -13.05 -23.25 2.73
C PRO A 9 -13.74 -22.08 1.99
N THR A 10 -15.09 -22.07 1.95
CA THR A 10 -15.91 -21.05 1.28
C THR A 10 -16.54 -20.04 2.24
N ALA A 11 -16.32 -20.19 3.55
CA ALA A 11 -16.87 -19.29 4.55
C ALA A 11 -16.46 -17.83 4.29
N VAL A 12 -17.45 -16.94 4.27
CA VAL A 12 -17.28 -15.49 4.09
C VAL A 12 -17.45 -14.79 5.43
N ARG A 13 -16.65 -13.76 5.66
CA ARG A 13 -16.75 -12.91 6.85
C ARG A 13 -18.01 -12.06 6.82
N THR A 14 -18.76 -12.03 7.93
CA THR A 14 -19.94 -11.18 8.08
C THR A 14 -19.60 -9.74 8.46
N ASP A 15 -18.38 -9.50 8.94
CA ASP A 15 -17.87 -8.19 9.40
C ASP A 15 -16.99 -7.51 8.33
N ASN A 16 -17.22 -7.81 7.06
CA ASN A 16 -16.44 -7.26 5.96
C ASN A 16 -16.68 -5.75 5.77
N ILE A 17 -15.59 -4.98 5.74
CA ILE A 17 -15.60 -3.54 5.46
C ILE A 17 -15.42 -3.32 3.95
N THR A 18 -16.49 -2.88 3.28
CA THR A 18 -16.48 -2.55 1.85
C THR A 18 -16.02 -1.13 1.55
N SER A 19 -15.92 -0.27 2.58
CA SER A 19 -15.39 1.08 2.45
C SER A 19 -13.87 1.05 2.19
N PRO A 20 -13.38 1.86 1.24
CA PRO A 20 -11.94 1.98 0.98
C PRO A 20 -11.17 2.70 2.10
N GLY A 21 -11.88 3.30 3.07
CA GLY A 21 -11.29 4.17 4.09
C GLY A 21 -11.14 5.61 3.60
N PRO A 22 -10.51 6.48 4.41
CA PRO A 22 -10.37 7.90 4.07
C PRO A 22 -9.50 8.09 2.83
N ASP A 23 -9.83 9.11 2.02
CA ASP A 23 -9.00 9.55 0.90
C ASP A 23 -7.73 10.24 1.42
N ALA A 24 -6.62 10.09 0.70
CA ALA A 24 -5.39 10.77 1.08
C ALA A 24 -5.45 12.29 0.86
N GLY A 25 -6.31 12.79 -0.03
CA GLY A 25 -6.44 14.22 -0.30
C GLY A 25 -5.14 14.89 -0.74
N PRO A 26 -4.95 16.19 -0.48
CA PRO A 26 -3.73 16.90 -0.82
C PRO A 26 -2.52 16.40 -0.02
N PHE A 27 -1.38 16.22 -0.69
CA PHE A 27 -0.14 15.79 -0.04
C PHE A 27 0.63 16.90 0.68
N ALA A 28 0.35 18.17 0.38
CA ALA A 28 1.03 19.29 1.01
C ALA A 28 0.94 19.20 2.55
N GLY A 29 2.09 19.08 3.21
CA GLY A 29 2.20 19.00 4.66
C GLY A 29 1.96 17.60 5.26
N LYS A 30 1.68 16.58 4.45
CA LYS A 30 1.50 15.19 4.92
C LYS A 30 2.80 14.39 4.84
N THR A 31 2.91 13.36 5.66
CA THR A 31 3.96 12.35 5.60
C THR A 31 3.43 11.09 4.91
N VAL A 32 3.93 10.80 3.71
CA VAL A 32 3.61 9.57 2.99
C VAL A 32 4.65 8.49 3.33
N GLY A 33 4.18 7.35 3.82
CA GLY A 33 4.99 6.19 4.13
C GLY A 33 4.95 5.15 3.02
N PHE A 34 6.12 4.73 2.55
CA PHE A 34 6.28 3.57 1.68
C PHE A 34 6.79 2.38 2.48
N ARG A 35 6.00 1.32 2.53
CA ARG A 35 6.46 0.00 2.97
C ARG A 35 7.07 -0.72 1.78
N LEU A 36 8.33 -1.10 1.93
CA LEU A 36 9.12 -1.86 0.97
C LEU A 36 9.34 -3.29 1.48
N ASP A 37 9.66 -4.19 0.58
CA ASP A 37 10.18 -5.54 0.86
C ASP A 37 11.68 -5.62 0.54
N GLU A 38 12.33 -6.74 0.83
CA GLU A 38 13.75 -6.94 0.54
C GLU A 38 14.04 -7.50 -0.85
N ILE A 39 13.01 -7.91 -1.59
CA ILE A 39 13.17 -8.82 -2.74
C ILE A 39 13.01 -8.07 -4.06
N TRP A 40 12.11 -7.10 -4.13
CA TRP A 40 11.67 -6.50 -5.38
C TRP A 40 12.37 -5.17 -5.63
N ARG A 41 13.54 -5.24 -6.26
CA ARG A 41 14.30 -4.06 -6.70
C ARG A 41 13.47 -3.12 -7.58
N ALA A 42 12.60 -3.65 -8.43
CA ALA A 42 11.72 -2.82 -9.25
C ALA A 42 10.74 -2.00 -8.40
N TRP A 43 10.33 -2.50 -7.24
CA TRP A 43 9.49 -1.75 -6.30
C TRP A 43 10.26 -0.59 -5.68
N ASP A 44 11.53 -0.78 -5.32
CA ASP A 44 12.38 0.32 -4.84
C ASP A 44 12.41 1.48 -5.85
N TRP A 45 12.62 1.18 -7.13
CA TRP A 45 12.68 2.20 -8.17
C TRP A 45 11.36 2.93 -8.37
N VAL A 46 10.24 2.20 -8.42
CA VAL A 46 8.91 2.81 -8.55
C VAL A 46 8.62 3.70 -7.34
N ALA A 47 8.91 3.21 -6.13
CA ALA A 47 8.68 3.94 -4.89
C ALA A 47 9.57 5.19 -4.78
N GLU A 48 10.83 5.12 -5.21
CA GLU A 48 11.74 6.29 -5.32
C GLU A 48 11.14 7.38 -6.23
N ILE A 49 10.69 7.00 -7.42
CA ILE A 49 10.14 7.93 -8.41
C ILE A 49 8.86 8.59 -7.89
N TRP A 50 7.93 7.79 -7.37
CA TRP A 50 6.70 8.31 -6.79
C TRP A 50 6.96 9.19 -5.57
N ALA A 51 7.92 8.83 -4.73
CA ALA A 51 8.33 9.65 -3.59
C ALA A 51 8.83 11.03 -4.02
N ASP A 52 9.60 11.11 -5.11
CA ASP A 52 10.08 12.40 -5.63
C ASP A 52 8.92 13.27 -6.14
N GLU A 53 7.95 12.70 -6.82
CA GLU A 53 6.74 13.42 -7.24
C GLU A 53 5.90 13.88 -6.03
N PHE A 54 5.81 13.07 -4.97
CA PHE A 54 5.07 13.45 -3.76
C PHE A 54 5.79 14.55 -2.99
N ARG A 55 7.12 14.52 -2.94
CA ARG A 55 7.92 15.61 -2.38
C ARG A 55 7.74 16.92 -3.14
N LYS A 56 7.70 16.87 -4.48
CA LYS A 56 7.38 18.04 -5.32
C LYS A 56 5.98 18.60 -5.01
N ALA A 57 5.04 17.73 -4.65
CA ALA A 57 3.69 18.10 -4.20
C ALA A 57 3.62 18.57 -2.72
N GLY A 58 4.76 18.68 -2.02
CA GLY A 58 4.85 19.20 -0.65
C GLY A 58 4.67 18.16 0.45
N ALA A 59 4.71 16.86 0.13
CA ALA A 59 4.74 15.80 1.14
C ALA A 59 6.16 15.59 1.70
N GLN A 60 6.22 15.14 2.95
CA GLN A 60 7.37 14.41 3.47
C GLN A 60 7.23 12.94 3.09
N VAL A 61 8.33 12.23 2.86
CA VAL A 61 8.29 10.81 2.51
C VAL A 61 9.21 10.01 3.43
N LYS A 62 8.68 8.90 3.96
CA LYS A 62 9.42 7.92 4.75
C LYS A 62 9.38 6.56 4.08
N PHE A 63 10.48 5.82 4.17
CA PHE A 63 10.54 4.43 3.74
C PHE A 63 10.74 3.54 4.95
N TRP A 64 10.01 2.43 5.00
CA TRP A 64 10.28 1.34 5.93
C TRP A 64 10.40 0.04 5.16
N ARG A 65 11.50 -0.67 5.36
CA ARG A 65 11.76 -1.94 4.69
C ARG A 65 11.42 -3.08 5.65
N SER A 66 10.47 -3.91 5.25
CA SER A 66 10.12 -5.11 5.99
C SER A 66 11.20 -6.18 5.84
N HIS A 67 11.62 -6.76 6.96
CA HIS A 67 12.44 -7.97 6.97
C HIS A 67 11.60 -9.25 6.73
N GLN A 68 12.22 -10.32 6.23
CA GLN A 68 11.56 -11.62 5.99
C GLN A 68 11.20 -12.39 7.26
N GLY A 69 11.82 -12.08 8.40
CA GLY A 69 11.55 -12.74 9.67
C GLY A 69 10.19 -12.37 10.24
N ARG A 70 9.16 -13.19 9.97
CA ARG A 70 7.76 -12.87 10.32
C ARG A 70 7.15 -13.76 11.40
N THR A 71 7.96 -14.56 12.10
CA THR A 71 7.52 -15.49 13.14
C THR A 71 8.42 -15.42 14.38
N GLY A 72 7.88 -15.80 15.54
CA GLY A 72 8.60 -15.78 16.81
C GLY A 72 9.09 -14.38 17.20
N ALA A 73 10.19 -14.32 17.95
CA ALA A 73 10.75 -13.05 18.45
C ALA A 73 11.17 -12.07 17.34
N GLU A 74 11.52 -12.57 16.15
CA GLU A 74 11.79 -11.71 14.99
C GLU A 74 10.49 -11.10 14.45
N GLY A 75 9.44 -11.92 14.31
CA GLY A 75 8.13 -11.46 13.87
C GLY A 75 7.54 -10.41 14.81
N GLU A 76 7.70 -10.57 16.12
CA GLU A 76 7.29 -9.58 17.13
C GLU A 76 8.05 -8.25 16.95
N ARG A 77 9.36 -8.31 16.70
CA ARG A 77 10.17 -7.10 16.43
C ARG A 77 9.75 -6.41 15.13
N VAL A 78 9.50 -7.16 14.06
CA VAL A 78 9.01 -6.60 12.79
C VAL A 78 7.63 -5.98 12.97
N ALA A 79 6.74 -6.61 13.74
CA ALA A 79 5.41 -6.06 14.04
C ALA A 79 5.50 -4.74 14.83
N ALA A 80 6.37 -4.67 15.84
CA ALA A 80 6.61 -3.44 16.60
C ALA A 80 7.21 -2.33 15.72
N ALA A 81 8.13 -2.66 14.82
CA ALA A 81 8.71 -1.70 13.90
C ALA A 81 7.70 -1.19 12.86
N LEU A 82 6.80 -2.06 12.39
CA LEU A 82 5.68 -1.66 11.52
C LEU A 82 4.74 -0.71 12.29
N GLU A 83 4.37 -1.05 13.51
CA GLU A 83 3.52 -0.22 14.37
C GLU A 83 4.10 1.19 14.55
N GLU A 84 5.40 1.28 14.88
CA GLU A 84 6.12 2.56 15.01
C GLU A 84 6.12 3.35 13.69
N PHE A 85 6.40 2.68 12.57
CA PHE A 85 6.40 3.30 11.26
C PHE A 85 5.02 3.87 10.91
N LEU A 86 3.95 3.08 11.08
CA LEU A 86 2.57 3.49 10.79
C LEU A 86 2.12 4.64 11.70
N GLY A 87 2.58 4.68 12.96
CA GLY A 87 2.33 5.79 13.87
C GLY A 87 3.05 7.10 13.48
N SER A 88 3.94 7.06 12.49
CA SER A 88 4.78 8.19 12.10
C SER A 88 4.43 8.79 10.73
N ILE A 89 3.37 8.30 10.09
CA ILE A 89 2.94 8.66 8.73
C ILE A 89 1.44 9.00 8.71
N ASP A 90 1.02 9.76 7.70
CA ASP A 90 -0.37 10.15 7.48
C ASP A 90 -1.05 9.36 6.36
N VAL A 91 -0.26 8.72 5.49
CA VAL A 91 -0.71 7.97 4.30
C VAL A 91 0.21 6.78 4.09
N ALA A 92 -0.32 5.59 3.80
CA ALA A 92 0.45 4.37 3.61
C ALA A 92 0.37 3.83 2.16
N VAL A 93 1.54 3.60 1.56
CA VAL A 93 1.72 2.88 0.30
C VAL A 93 2.46 1.59 0.59
N VAL A 94 1.82 0.44 0.36
CA VAL A 94 2.35 -0.85 0.79
C VAL A 94 2.57 -1.74 -0.42
N GLY A 95 3.81 -2.05 -0.74
CA GLY A 95 4.16 -2.90 -1.87
C GLY A 95 5.38 -3.78 -1.59
N LEU A 96 5.72 -4.69 -2.50
CA LEU A 96 5.01 -5.07 -3.73
C LEU A 96 4.47 -6.51 -3.65
N GLY A 97 3.18 -6.69 -3.91
CA GLY A 97 2.59 -8.00 -4.14
C GLY A 97 2.96 -8.55 -5.52
N ASN A 98 4.10 -9.24 -5.61
CA ASN A 98 4.64 -9.81 -6.85
C ASN A 98 4.91 -11.32 -6.78
N CYS A 99 4.53 -11.95 -5.67
CA CYS A 99 4.62 -13.40 -5.47
C CYS A 99 3.58 -13.84 -4.45
N GLY A 100 3.18 -15.11 -4.41
CA GLY A 100 2.12 -15.58 -3.50
C GLY A 100 2.33 -15.20 -2.03
N SER A 101 3.54 -15.40 -1.50
CA SER A 101 3.88 -15.03 -0.11
C SER A 101 4.03 -13.51 0.07
N CYS A 102 4.64 -12.84 -0.90
CA CYS A 102 4.84 -11.39 -0.90
C CYS A 102 3.51 -10.64 -0.87
N THR A 103 2.56 -11.05 -1.71
CA THR A 103 1.19 -10.53 -1.75
C THR A 103 0.50 -10.74 -0.42
N GLY A 104 0.67 -11.91 0.20
CA GLY A 104 0.23 -12.17 1.58
C GLY A 104 0.69 -11.11 2.58
N TRP A 105 2.00 -10.84 2.61
CA TRP A 105 2.58 -9.84 3.53
C TRP A 105 2.22 -8.41 3.18
N THR A 106 2.18 -8.05 1.89
CA THR A 106 1.76 -6.73 1.43
C THR A 106 0.32 -6.43 1.85
N ILE A 107 -0.61 -7.36 1.61
CA ILE A 107 -2.01 -7.16 2.00
C ILE A 107 -2.15 -7.14 3.52
N ARG A 108 -1.45 -8.00 4.25
CA ARG A 108 -1.47 -7.98 5.71
C ARG A 108 -0.99 -6.65 6.29
N ASP A 109 0.14 -6.14 5.82
CA ASP A 109 0.70 -4.88 6.31
C ASP A 109 -0.19 -3.68 5.90
N ALA A 110 -0.82 -3.74 4.73
CA ALA A 110 -1.81 -2.74 4.29
C ALA A 110 -3.08 -2.75 5.15
N LEU A 111 -3.59 -3.93 5.52
CA LEU A 111 -4.72 -4.04 6.45
C LEU A 111 -4.36 -3.43 7.80
N ALA A 112 -3.16 -3.68 8.33
CA ALA A 112 -2.71 -3.08 9.59
C ALA A 112 -2.67 -1.54 9.53
N ALA A 113 -2.27 -0.96 8.39
CA ALA A 113 -2.32 0.49 8.19
C ALA A 113 -3.76 1.01 8.10
N ALA A 114 -4.62 0.29 7.38
CA ALA A 114 -6.01 0.66 7.20
C ALA A 114 -6.82 0.55 8.52
N ASP A 115 -6.49 -0.41 9.39
CA ASP A 115 -7.11 -0.58 10.71
C ASP A 115 -6.79 0.59 11.67
N LYS A 116 -5.73 1.36 11.36
CA LYS A 116 -5.39 2.63 12.02
C LYS A 116 -6.07 3.85 11.38
N ASP A 117 -7.01 3.61 10.47
CA ASP A 117 -7.71 4.64 9.70
C ASP A 117 -6.79 5.51 8.82
N LEU A 118 -5.63 4.98 8.43
CA LEU A 118 -4.75 5.63 7.45
C LEU A 118 -5.33 5.46 6.03
N PRO A 119 -5.34 6.52 5.20
CA PRO A 119 -5.45 6.37 3.76
C PRO A 119 -4.38 5.40 3.26
N THR A 120 -4.82 4.23 2.80
CA THR A 120 -3.92 3.12 2.48
C THR A 120 -4.17 2.59 1.09
N VAL A 121 -3.09 2.35 0.34
CA VAL A 121 -3.10 1.65 -0.94
C VAL A 121 -2.08 0.51 -0.89
N ALA A 122 -2.54 -0.72 -1.15
CA ALA A 122 -1.66 -1.83 -1.47
C ALA A 122 -1.27 -1.78 -2.95
N VAL A 123 -0.06 -2.20 -3.29
CA VAL A 123 0.43 -2.28 -4.67
C VAL A 123 0.73 -3.74 -5.00
N CYS A 124 0.10 -4.24 -6.06
CA CYS A 124 0.28 -5.60 -6.57
C CYS A 124 0.60 -5.56 -8.07
N THR A 125 1.12 -6.66 -8.60
CA THR A 125 1.25 -6.83 -10.06
C THR A 125 0.05 -7.58 -10.65
N GLU A 126 -0.23 -7.41 -11.94
CA GLU A 126 -1.42 -7.94 -12.65
C GLU A 126 -1.71 -9.42 -12.35
N VAL A 127 -0.69 -10.27 -12.30
CA VAL A 127 -0.84 -11.71 -12.04
C VAL A 127 -1.37 -12.00 -10.62
N PHE A 128 -1.22 -11.06 -9.69
CA PHE A 128 -1.62 -11.19 -8.29
C PHE A 128 -2.78 -10.27 -7.89
N ASP A 129 -3.46 -9.65 -8.87
CA ASP A 129 -4.63 -8.80 -8.65
C ASP A 129 -5.73 -9.54 -7.87
N GLU A 130 -6.20 -10.66 -8.42
CA GLU A 130 -7.26 -11.46 -7.80
C GLU A 130 -6.86 -11.96 -6.40
N LEU A 131 -5.62 -12.44 -6.24
CA LEU A 131 -5.10 -12.89 -4.96
C LEU A 131 -5.09 -11.75 -3.93
N GLY A 132 -4.66 -10.55 -4.33
CA GLY A 132 -4.64 -9.36 -3.48
C GLY A 132 -6.03 -9.04 -2.93
N HIS A 133 -7.03 -8.99 -3.80
CA HIS A 133 -8.42 -8.74 -3.42
C HIS A 133 -9.01 -9.85 -2.53
N GLN A 134 -8.74 -11.12 -2.86
CA GLN A 134 -9.18 -12.25 -2.04
C GLN A 134 -8.59 -12.20 -0.63
N LEU A 135 -7.30 -11.87 -0.50
CA LEU A 135 -6.64 -11.72 0.79
C LEU A 135 -7.20 -10.54 1.58
N ALA A 136 -7.50 -9.41 0.93
CA ALA A 136 -8.10 -8.25 1.57
C ALA A 136 -9.50 -8.57 2.11
N ALA A 137 -10.33 -9.25 1.32
CA ALA A 137 -11.65 -9.71 1.73
C ALA A 137 -11.58 -10.72 2.89
N ARG A 138 -10.65 -11.69 2.84
CA ARG A 138 -10.41 -12.63 3.94
C ARG A 138 -9.89 -11.94 5.21
N GLY A 139 -9.15 -10.85 5.03
CA GLY A 139 -8.70 -9.97 6.10
C GLY A 139 -9.81 -9.10 6.72
N GLY A 140 -11.02 -9.14 6.17
CA GLY A 140 -12.17 -8.38 6.67
C GLY A 140 -12.34 -6.99 6.04
N ARG A 141 -11.60 -6.66 4.98
CA ARG A 141 -11.72 -5.37 4.29
C ARG A 141 -11.62 -5.51 2.78
N SER A 142 -12.68 -5.99 2.16
CA SER A 142 -12.77 -6.09 0.69
C SER A 142 -12.68 -4.73 -0.01
N GLY A 143 -12.95 -3.63 0.70
CA GLY A 143 -12.81 -2.28 0.18
C GLY A 143 -11.37 -1.78 0.08
N LEU A 144 -10.37 -2.50 0.62
CA LEU A 144 -8.97 -2.08 0.61
C LEU A 144 -8.55 -1.69 -0.82
N ARG A 145 -8.03 -0.48 -0.97
CA ARG A 145 -7.54 0.01 -2.26
C ARG A 145 -6.32 -0.79 -2.69
N ILE A 146 -6.36 -1.31 -3.90
CA ILE A 146 -5.23 -2.00 -4.52
C ILE A 146 -4.94 -1.33 -5.86
N HIS A 147 -3.70 -0.87 -6.03
CA HIS A 147 -3.20 -0.37 -7.31
C HIS A 147 -2.41 -1.47 -8.03
N ILE A 148 -2.71 -1.66 -9.31
CA ILE A 148 -2.14 -2.74 -10.12
C ILE A 148 -1.07 -2.19 -11.06
N LEU A 149 0.13 -2.75 -10.95
CA LEU A 149 1.26 -2.54 -11.84
C LEU A 149 1.40 -3.72 -12.82
N PRO A 150 2.03 -3.54 -13.99
CA PRO A 150 2.23 -4.63 -14.94
C PRO A 150 3.14 -5.74 -14.40
N TYR A 151 3.07 -6.92 -14.99
CA TYR A 151 3.96 -8.06 -14.69
C TYR A 151 4.75 -8.52 -15.94
N PRO A 152 6.00 -8.98 -15.81
CA PRO A 152 6.90 -8.89 -14.65
C PRO A 152 7.66 -7.57 -14.64
N LEU A 153 7.85 -6.98 -13.46
CA LEU A 153 8.71 -5.79 -13.31
C LEU A 153 10.14 -6.13 -12.90
N ASN A 154 10.35 -7.19 -12.10
CA ASN A 154 11.66 -7.42 -11.50
C ASN A 154 12.71 -8.00 -12.47
N GLU A 155 12.27 -8.50 -13.62
CA GLU A 155 13.15 -8.95 -14.73
C GLU A 155 13.65 -7.80 -15.59
N LYS A 156 13.04 -6.61 -15.44
CA LYS A 156 13.37 -5.41 -16.22
C LYS A 156 14.54 -4.64 -15.61
N THR A 157 15.24 -3.90 -16.46
CA THR A 157 16.22 -2.91 -16.04
C THR A 157 15.54 -1.66 -15.47
N ARG A 158 16.27 -0.82 -14.74
CA ARG A 158 15.73 0.45 -14.21
C ARG A 158 15.15 1.33 -15.32
N ALA A 159 15.88 1.47 -16.44
CA ALA A 159 15.43 2.27 -17.58
C ALA A 159 14.11 1.78 -18.21
N GLU A 160 13.78 0.49 -18.06
CA GLU A 160 12.50 -0.07 -18.51
C GLU A 160 11.38 0.06 -17.46
N VAL A 161 11.72 0.18 -16.17
CA VAL A 161 10.77 0.35 -15.07
C VAL A 161 10.38 1.81 -14.88
N GLU A 162 11.30 2.76 -15.09
CA GLU A 162 11.03 4.19 -14.89
C GLU A 162 9.81 4.70 -15.69
N PRO A 163 9.66 4.40 -16.99
CA PRO A 163 8.47 4.81 -17.74
C PRO A 163 7.18 4.24 -17.18
N VAL A 164 7.21 2.99 -16.67
CA VAL A 164 6.05 2.36 -16.04
C VAL A 164 5.66 3.11 -14.77
N ALA A 165 6.63 3.49 -13.93
CA ALA A 165 6.36 4.26 -12.72
C ALA A 165 5.62 5.57 -13.04
N TYR A 166 6.07 6.32 -14.04
CA TYR A 166 5.40 7.56 -14.45
C TYR A 166 4.01 7.31 -15.05
N GLN A 167 3.87 6.29 -15.92
CA GLN A 167 2.58 5.95 -16.52
C GLN A 167 1.52 5.57 -15.49
N HIS A 168 1.92 4.97 -14.37
CA HIS A 168 1.02 4.52 -13.32
C HIS A 168 0.81 5.54 -12.19
N LEU A 169 1.53 6.67 -12.19
CA LEU A 169 1.44 7.66 -11.12
C LEU A 169 0.02 8.22 -10.96
N ASP A 170 -0.62 8.65 -12.06
CA ASP A 170 -1.97 9.22 -12.01
C ASP A 170 -3.02 8.18 -11.56
N GLY A 171 -2.87 6.93 -12.01
CA GLY A 171 -3.70 5.82 -11.58
C GLY A 171 -3.53 5.53 -10.09
N MET A 172 -2.30 5.58 -9.58
CA MET A 172 -2.00 5.42 -8.16
C MET A 172 -2.62 6.55 -7.33
N LEU A 173 -2.45 7.80 -7.75
CA LEU A 173 -3.05 8.97 -7.08
C LEU A 173 -4.57 8.86 -7.02
N THR A 174 -5.19 8.48 -8.15
CA THR A 174 -6.64 8.25 -8.24
C THR A 174 -7.08 7.14 -7.30
N THR A 175 -6.35 6.01 -7.29
CA THR A 175 -6.65 4.87 -6.42
C THR A 175 -6.66 5.29 -4.95
N MET A 176 -5.72 6.15 -4.55
CA MET A 176 -5.56 6.66 -3.19
C MET A 176 -6.58 7.74 -2.79
N GLY A 177 -7.30 8.33 -3.75
CA GLY A 177 -8.04 9.57 -3.53
C GLY A 177 -7.10 10.74 -3.21
N ALA A 178 -5.89 10.74 -3.78
CA ALA A 178 -4.88 11.78 -3.56
C ALA A 178 -4.94 12.87 -4.64
N SER A 179 -4.49 14.07 -4.28
CA SER A 179 -4.27 15.16 -5.23
C SER A 179 -2.90 15.80 -5.01
N ILE A 180 -2.13 15.95 -6.08
CA ILE A 180 -0.83 16.64 -6.05
C ILE A 180 -0.93 18.15 -6.25
N ASN A 181 -2.14 18.67 -6.53
CA ASN A 181 -2.39 20.10 -6.62
C ASN A 181 -2.56 20.69 -5.21
N ALA A 182 -1.88 21.80 -4.92
CA ALA A 182 -2.22 22.63 -3.78
C ALA A 182 -3.69 23.09 -3.90
N PRO A 183 -4.44 23.23 -2.80
CA PRO A 183 -5.74 23.87 -2.86
C PRO A 183 -5.54 25.26 -3.46
N VAL A 184 -6.15 25.49 -4.63
CA VAL A 184 -6.25 26.83 -5.20
C VAL A 184 -7.07 27.63 -4.21
N LYS A 185 -6.40 28.48 -3.41
CA LYS A 185 -7.10 29.56 -2.72
C LYS A 185 -7.74 30.40 -3.82
N THR A 186 -9.05 30.26 -3.99
CA THR A 186 -9.84 31.17 -4.81
C THR A 186 -9.56 32.58 -4.30
N LEU A 187 -9.23 33.49 -5.22
CA LEU A 187 -8.91 34.90 -4.97
C LEU A 187 -10.05 35.71 -4.31
N GLN A 188 -11.10 35.06 -3.80
CA GLN A 188 -12.22 35.70 -3.10
C GLN A 188 -12.03 35.83 -1.59
N GLU A 189 -11.05 35.15 -0.97
CA GLU A 189 -10.85 35.22 0.50
C GLU A 189 -9.71 36.15 0.94
N ALA A 190 -9.02 36.81 0.01
CA ALA A 190 -7.97 37.79 0.32
C ALA A 190 -8.48 39.25 0.36
N ALA A 191 -9.79 39.46 0.32
CA ALA A 191 -10.42 40.78 0.25
C ALA A 191 -11.51 41.02 1.32
N GLN A 192 -11.34 40.45 2.52
CA GLN A 192 -12.11 40.82 3.71
C GLN A 192 -11.19 41.15 4.88
#